data_AF-A0A6Y5JZX8-F1
#
_entry.id   AF-A0A6Y5JZX8-F1
#
_cell.length_a   1.000
_cell.length_b   1.000
_cell.length_c   1.000
_cell.angle_alpha   90.00
_cell.angle_beta   90.00
_cell.angle_gamma   90.00
#
_symmetry.space_group_name_H-M   'P 1'
#
loop_
_entity.id
_entity.type
_entity.pdbx_description
1 polymer ?
#
loop_
_entity_poly.entity_id
_entity_poly.type
_entity_poly.pdbx_seq_one_letter_code
_entity_poly.pdbx_strand_id
1 'polypeptide(L)'
;AAQRARQSAAGERKLEVVLDAQELEMLERNCAARRPGRAPYEMAEYIALLIRQDNARVQGRIKSISTNRCGKCGDSLPVESCPCDGDSACWVTRGWHETKLSV
;
A
#
# COMPACT_ATOMS: atom_id res chain seq x y z
N ALA A 1 16.90 -24.17 -7.38
CA ALA A 1 17.89 -23.22 -6.81
C ALA A 1 18.37 -22.18 -7.83
N ALA A 2 18.76 -22.58 -9.05
CA ALA A 2 19.29 -21.66 -10.07
C ALA A 2 18.34 -20.51 -10.48
N GLN A 3 17.02 -20.76 -10.56
CA GLN A 3 16.06 -19.70 -10.91
C GLN A 3 15.91 -18.65 -9.80
N ARG A 4 15.92 -19.08 -8.52
CA ARG A 4 15.90 -18.18 -7.35
C ARG A 4 17.16 -17.30 -7.30
N ALA A 5 18.33 -17.85 -7.64
CA ALA A 5 19.58 -17.09 -7.70
C ALA A 5 19.57 -16.03 -8.82
N ARG A 6 19.02 -16.37 -10.00
CA ARG A 6 18.87 -15.43 -11.12
C ARG A 6 17.87 -14.30 -10.82
N GLN A 7 16.73 -14.64 -10.21
CA GLN A 7 15.75 -13.64 -9.76
C GLN A 7 16.36 -12.68 -8.72
N SER A 8 17.08 -13.22 -7.73
CA SER A 8 17.79 -12.41 -6.73
C SER A 8 18.82 -11.46 -7.35
N ALA A 9 19.54 -11.88 -8.39
CA ALA A 9 20.52 -11.04 -9.08
C ALA A 9 19.85 -9.91 -9.90
N ALA A 10 18.62 -10.13 -10.39
CA ALA A 10 17.78 -9.11 -11.01
C ALA A 10 17.06 -8.20 -9.98
N GLY A 11 17.31 -8.39 -8.69
CA GLY A 11 16.62 -7.67 -7.60
C GLY A 11 15.20 -8.19 -7.32
N GLU A 12 14.76 -9.24 -8.02
CA GLU A 12 13.46 -9.85 -7.83
C GLU A 12 13.47 -10.78 -6.60
N ARG A 13 12.47 -10.62 -5.74
CA ARG A 13 12.21 -11.51 -4.60
C ARG A 13 10.88 -12.21 -4.84
N LYS A 14 10.87 -13.55 -4.71
CA LYS A 14 9.63 -14.33 -4.75
C LYS A 14 8.89 -14.13 -3.43
N LEU A 15 7.63 -13.73 -3.51
CA LEU A 15 6.69 -13.70 -2.39
C LEU A 15 5.69 -14.84 -2.56
N GLU A 16 5.44 -15.60 -1.50
CA GLU A 16 4.38 -16.62 -1.43
C GLU A 16 3.33 -16.12 -0.45
N VAL A 17 2.05 -16.18 -0.85
CA VAL A 17 0.91 -15.66 -0.08
C VAL A 17 -0.13 -16.77 0.02
N VAL A 18 -0.70 -16.93 1.22
CA VAL A 18 -1.86 -17.79 1.46
C VAL A 18 -3.09 -16.90 1.43
N LEU A 19 -4.04 -17.24 0.57
CA LEU A 19 -5.33 -16.57 0.45
C LEU A 19 -6.42 -17.56 0.84
N ASP A 20 -7.46 -17.07 1.52
CA ASP A 20 -8.66 -17.87 1.70
C ASP A 20 -9.48 -17.98 0.39
N ALA A 21 -10.52 -18.82 0.41
CA ALA A 21 -11.34 -19.05 -0.78
C ALA A 21 -12.06 -17.78 -1.26
N GLN A 22 -12.45 -16.90 -0.33
CA GLN A 22 -13.13 -15.65 -0.66
C GLN A 22 -12.15 -14.67 -1.31
N GLU A 23 -10.96 -14.51 -0.75
CA GLU A 23 -9.90 -13.66 -1.28
C GLU A 23 -9.45 -14.12 -2.68
N LEU A 24 -9.35 -15.43 -2.90
CA LEU A 24 -9.01 -15.99 -4.21
C LEU A 24 -10.09 -15.71 -5.25
N GLU A 25 -11.38 -15.90 -4.91
CA GLU A 25 -12.50 -15.57 -5.80
C GLU A 25 -12.50 -14.07 -6.14
N MET A 26 -12.26 -13.21 -5.14
CA MET A 26 -12.13 -11.76 -5.36
C MET A 26 -10.99 -11.44 -6.33
N LEU A 27 -9.84 -12.10 -6.20
CA LEU A 27 -8.69 -11.92 -7.07
C LEU A 27 -9.00 -12.31 -8.51
N GLU A 28 -9.54 -13.51 -8.73
CA GLU A 28 -9.90 -14.04 -10.05
C GLU A 28 -10.93 -13.16 -10.75
N ARG A 29 -12.02 -12.83 -10.04
CA ARG A 29 -13.07 -11.95 -10.57
C ARG A 29 -12.52 -10.60 -10.99
N ASN A 30 -11.65 -10.01 -10.17
CA ASN A 30 -11.08 -8.69 -10.45
C ASN A 30 -10.07 -8.70 -11.61
N CYS A 31 -9.35 -9.81 -11.83
CA CYS A 31 -8.46 -9.95 -12.99
C CYS A 31 -9.23 -9.82 -14.31
N ALA A 32 -10.41 -10.42 -14.41
CA ALA A 32 -11.28 -10.32 -15.58
C ALA A 32 -12.01 -8.97 -15.65
N ALA A 33 -12.61 -8.51 -14.54
CA ALA A 33 -13.44 -7.31 -14.50
C ALA A 33 -12.69 -6.03 -14.92
N ARG A 34 -11.37 -5.97 -14.72
CA ARG A 34 -10.54 -4.81 -15.05
C ARG A 34 -10.05 -4.78 -16.50
N ARG A 35 -10.35 -5.79 -17.31
CA ARG A 35 -9.98 -5.86 -18.74
C ARG A 35 -11.14 -6.33 -19.63
N PRO A 36 -12.29 -5.63 -19.64
CA PRO A 36 -13.44 -6.04 -20.44
C PRO A 36 -13.07 -6.11 -21.94
N GLY A 37 -13.43 -7.21 -22.60
CA GLY A 37 -13.13 -7.45 -24.01
C GLY A 37 -11.65 -7.74 -24.31
N ARG A 38 -10.86 -8.12 -23.31
CA ARG A 38 -9.47 -8.55 -23.43
C ARG A 38 -9.23 -9.78 -22.54
N ALA A 39 -8.09 -10.44 -22.74
CA ALA A 39 -7.65 -11.48 -21.82
C ALA A 39 -7.50 -10.89 -20.39
N PRO A 40 -7.96 -11.60 -19.35
CA PRO A 40 -7.74 -11.21 -17.96
C PRO A 40 -6.26 -10.97 -17.64
N TYR A 41 -5.99 -10.28 -16.53
CA TYR A 41 -4.65 -10.27 -15.97
C TYR A 41 -4.25 -11.65 -15.44
N GLU A 42 -2.97 -11.97 -15.50
CA GLU A 42 -2.41 -13.01 -14.64
C GLU A 42 -2.46 -12.54 -13.17
N MET A 43 -2.71 -13.44 -12.23
CA MET A 43 -2.85 -13.07 -10.79
C MET A 43 -1.65 -12.28 -10.27
N ALA A 44 -0.43 -12.72 -10.61
CA ALA A 44 0.80 -12.05 -10.21
C ALA A 44 0.95 -10.66 -10.84
N GLU A 45 0.54 -10.50 -12.11
CA GLU A 45 0.54 -9.21 -12.79
C GLU A 45 -0.46 -8.26 -12.11
N TYR A 46 -1.66 -8.75 -11.80
CA TYR A 46 -2.68 -7.96 -11.14
C TYR A 46 -2.23 -7.47 -9.75
N ILE A 47 -1.64 -8.35 -8.93
CA ILE A 47 -1.09 -7.98 -7.62
C ILE A 47 0.03 -6.94 -7.77
N ALA A 48 0.96 -7.14 -8.71
CA ALA A 48 2.05 -6.18 -8.95
C ALA A 48 1.52 -4.79 -9.39
N LEU A 49 0.46 -4.74 -10.19
CA LEU A 49 -0.19 -3.50 -10.57
C LEU A 49 -0.89 -2.83 -9.39
N LEU A 50 -1.57 -3.59 -8.53
CA LEU A 50 -2.19 -3.06 -7.31
C LEU A 50 -1.16 -2.43 -6.38
N ILE A 51 0.00 -3.07 -6.18
CA ILE A 51 1.11 -2.50 -5.37
C ILE A 51 1.55 -1.14 -5.94
N ARG A 52 1.71 -1.03 -7.26
CA ARG A 52 2.11 0.24 -7.90
C ARG A 52 1.04 1.32 -7.75
N GLN A 53 -0.22 0.96 -7.94
CA GLN A 53 -1.36 1.88 -7.78
C GLN A 53 -1.46 2.38 -6.35
N ASP A 54 -1.32 1.48 -5.37
CA ASP A 54 -1.37 1.83 -3.96
C ASP A 54 -0.18 2.71 -3.55
N ASN A 55 1.04 2.36 -3.98
CA ASN A 55 2.22 3.18 -3.76
C ASN A 55 2.05 4.60 -4.33
N ALA A 56 1.54 4.73 -5.56
CA ALA A 56 1.27 6.05 -6.14
C ALA A 56 0.23 6.84 -5.33
N ARG A 57 -0.82 6.17 -4.84
CA ARG A 57 -1.88 6.78 -4.03
C ARG A 57 -1.33 7.28 -2.69
N VAL A 58 -0.59 6.45 -1.95
CA VAL A 58 -0.06 6.84 -0.63
C VAL A 58 1.02 7.93 -0.75
N GLN A 59 1.89 7.86 -1.77
CA GLN A 59 2.86 8.92 -2.05
C GLN A 59 2.17 10.26 -2.33
N GLY A 60 1.10 10.25 -3.14
CA GLY A 60 0.28 11.42 -3.40
C GLY A 60 -0.37 11.97 -2.11
N ARG A 61 -0.88 11.10 -1.25
CA ARG A 61 -1.47 11.50 0.04
C ARG A 61 -0.44 12.12 0.96
N ILE A 62 0.70 11.47 1.15
CA ILE A 62 1.82 11.95 1.98
C ILE A 62 2.27 13.34 1.50
N LYS A 63 2.46 13.51 0.18
CA LYS A 63 2.81 14.81 -0.40
C LYS A 63 1.78 15.89 -0.07
N SER A 64 0.48 15.57 -0.18
CA SER A 64 -0.61 16.51 0.14
C SER A 64 -0.57 16.95 1.61
N ILE A 65 -0.49 15.99 2.54
CA ILE A 65 -0.49 16.29 3.98
C ILE A 65 0.79 16.96 4.47
N SER A 66 1.92 16.79 3.77
CA SER A 66 3.22 17.38 4.16
C SER A 66 3.27 18.91 4.13
N THR A 67 2.27 19.54 3.52
CA THR A 67 2.06 20.99 3.57
C THR A 67 1.55 21.47 4.94
N ASN A 68 1.00 20.56 5.74
CA ASN A 68 0.47 20.82 7.08
C ASN A 68 1.50 20.45 8.15
N ARG A 69 1.23 20.90 9.38
CA ARG A 69 2.08 20.66 10.55
C ARG A 69 1.25 20.07 11.68
N CYS A 70 1.88 19.29 12.55
CA CYS A 70 1.24 18.75 13.75
C CYS A 70 0.83 19.88 14.69
N GLY A 71 -0.40 19.86 15.20
CA GLY A 71 -0.91 20.89 16.10
C GLY A 71 -0.25 20.94 17.49
N LYS A 72 0.66 20.00 17.80
CA LYS A 72 1.35 19.90 19.09
C LYS A 72 2.85 20.13 19.00
N CYS A 73 3.58 19.26 18.29
CA CYS A 73 5.02 19.45 18.11
C CYS A 73 5.37 20.50 17.04
N GLY A 74 4.42 20.84 16.16
CA GLY A 74 4.68 21.75 15.06
C GLY A 74 5.54 21.15 13.95
N ASP A 75 5.84 19.85 13.93
CA ASP A 75 6.60 19.24 12.83
C ASP A 75 5.74 19.03 11.59
N SER A 76 6.37 18.96 10.42
CA SER A 76 5.69 18.65 9.16
C SER A 76 5.11 17.25 9.17
N LEU A 77 3.88 17.10 8.68
CA LEU A 77 3.20 15.81 8.62
C LEU A 77 3.76 14.94 7.46
N PRO A 78 3.64 13.60 7.54
CA PRO A 78 3.28 12.83 8.73
C PRO A 78 4.42 12.82 9.74
N VAL A 79 4.07 12.92 11.03
CA VAL A 79 5.01 12.84 12.14
C VAL A 79 5.05 11.40 12.67
N GLU A 80 6.24 10.83 12.80
CA GLU A 80 6.42 9.45 13.31
C GLU A 80 6.45 9.37 14.84
N SER A 81 6.90 10.43 15.51
CA SER A 81 6.99 10.51 16.97
C SER A 81 6.71 11.92 17.46
N CYS A 82 5.86 12.05 18.49
CA CYS A 82 5.49 13.32 19.09
C CYS A 82 5.37 13.15 20.62
N PRO A 83 5.96 14.03 21.45
CA PRO A 83 5.82 13.98 22.91
C PRO A 83 4.37 14.10 23.41
N CYS A 84 3.46 14.57 22.56
CA CYS A 84 2.04 14.77 22.87
C CYS A 84 1.15 13.66 22.26
N ASP A 85 1.69 12.48 21.99
CA ASP A 85 0.87 11.32 21.63
C ASP A 85 -0.17 11.01 22.72
N GLY A 86 -1.41 10.76 22.30
CA GLY A 86 -2.60 10.71 23.16
C GLY A 86 -3.42 12.00 23.16
N ASP A 87 -2.86 13.14 22.76
CA ASP A 87 -3.62 14.38 22.58
C ASP A 87 -4.44 14.36 21.28
N SER A 88 -5.67 14.88 21.30
CA SER A 88 -6.58 14.85 20.16
C SER A 88 -6.12 15.70 18.97
N ALA A 89 -5.28 16.72 19.20
CA ALA A 89 -4.70 17.55 18.14
C ALA A 89 -3.30 17.09 17.69
N CYS A 90 -2.79 15.97 18.22
CA CYS A 90 -1.54 15.37 17.77
C CYS A 90 -1.78 14.45 16.57
N TRP A 91 -0.93 14.57 15.54
CA TRP A 91 -0.98 13.70 14.36
C TRP A 91 -0.78 12.23 14.70
N VAL A 92 0.15 11.90 15.60
CA VAL A 92 0.46 10.51 15.95
C VAL A 92 -0.78 9.81 16.53
N THR A 93 -1.60 10.53 17.31
CA THR A 93 -2.79 9.95 17.95
C THR A 93 -3.85 9.47 16.95
N ARG A 94 -4.14 10.27 15.90
CA ARG A 94 -5.28 10.01 14.99
C ARG A 94 -5.00 10.25 13.51
N GLY A 95 -3.97 11.00 13.17
CA GLY A 95 -3.61 11.37 11.81
C GLY A 95 -3.18 10.20 10.93
N TRP A 96 -2.59 9.15 11.50
CA TRP A 96 -2.25 7.93 10.75
C TRP A 96 -3.47 7.24 10.11
N HIS A 97 -4.69 7.54 10.58
CA HIS A 97 -5.92 7.11 9.92
C HIS A 97 -6.06 7.63 8.49
N GLU A 98 -5.40 8.73 8.14
CA GLU A 98 -5.41 9.30 6.80
C GLU A 98 -4.49 8.56 5.82
N THR A 99 -3.56 7.75 6.33
CA THR A 99 -2.58 7.01 5.52
C THR A 99 -2.73 5.49 5.61
N LYS A 100 -3.57 4.97 6.52
CA LYS A 100 -3.82 3.53 6.66
C LYS A 100 -4.69 3.01 5.52
N LEU A 101 -4.51 1.72 5.20
CA LEU A 101 -5.45 0.99 4.38
C LEU A 101 -6.70 0.63 5.19
N SER A 102 -7.85 0.72 4.55
CA SER A 102 -9.14 0.24 5.07
C SER A 102 -9.69 -0.82 4.12
N VAL A 103 -10.28 -1.88 4.68
CA VAL A 103 -10.97 -2.94 3.95
C VAL A 103 -12.41 -2.50 3.68
#